data_AF-A0A6P0B9D1-F1
#
_entry.id   AF-A0A6P0B9D1-F1
#
_cell.length_a   1.000
_cell.length_b   1.000
_cell.length_c   1.000
_cell.angle_alpha   90.00
_cell.angle_beta   90.00
_cell.angle_gamma   90.00
#
_symmetry.space_group_name_H-M   'P 1'
#
loop_
_entity.id
_entity.type
_entity.pdbx_description
1 polymer ?
#
loop_
_entity_poly.entity_id
_entity_poly.type
_entity_poly.pdbx_seq_one_letter_code
_entity_poly.pdbx_strand_id
1 'polypeptide(L)'
;MADIQGYDVIRYRLDAEKQQKRSFTVSTDNQALGPWSGGSALPFLKQLLGRKKLTAQITAYNESPTTVEHDLTGINAAIAPLRKQCGW
;
A
#
# COMPACT_ATOMS: atom_id res chain seq x y z
N MET A 1 -27.55 2.82 -1.62
CA MET A 1 -26.17 2.31 -1.58
C MET A 1 -25.31 3.52 -1.90
N ALA A 2 -24.71 4.14 -0.89
CA ALA A 2 -23.94 5.36 -1.09
C ALA A 2 -22.72 5.00 -1.95
N ASP A 3 -22.64 5.69 -3.07
CA ASP A 3 -21.55 5.65 -4.02
C ASP A 3 -20.32 6.28 -3.35
N ILE A 4 -19.54 5.48 -2.63
CA ILE A 4 -18.30 5.92 -1.96
C ILE A 4 -17.16 5.90 -3.00
N GLN A 5 -17.36 6.59 -4.13
CA GLN A 5 -16.40 6.60 -5.25
C GLN A 5 -15.13 7.38 -4.87
N GLY A 6 -14.06 6.67 -4.49
CA GLY A 6 -12.69 7.18 -4.56
C GLY A 6 -11.85 7.15 -3.28
N TYR A 7 -12.41 6.78 -2.12
CA TYR A 7 -11.63 6.63 -0.87
C TYR A 7 -10.83 5.31 -0.82
N ASP A 8 -11.21 4.36 -1.66
CA ASP A 8 -10.55 3.08 -1.86
C ASP A 8 -9.33 3.22 -2.77
N VAL A 9 -9.20 4.29 -3.56
CA VAL A 9 -8.10 4.47 -4.51
C VAL A 9 -6.96 5.28 -3.91
N ILE A 10 -5.82 4.62 -3.70
CA ILE A 10 -4.58 5.29 -3.32
C ILE A 10 -3.79 5.71 -4.56
N ARG A 11 -3.08 6.84 -4.46
CA ARG A 11 -2.06 7.26 -5.42
C ARG A 11 -0.70 7.01 -4.79
N TYR A 12 0.14 6.19 -5.40
CA TYR A 12 1.45 5.89 -4.82
C TYR A 12 2.56 6.00 -5.85
N ARG A 13 3.78 6.23 -5.36
CA ARG A 13 5.00 6.27 -6.13
C ARG A 13 6.07 5.48 -5.38
N LEU A 14 6.81 4.67 -6.14
CA LEU A 14 8.01 3.99 -5.66
C LEU A 14 9.23 4.77 -6.14
N ASP A 15 10.11 5.12 -5.21
CA ASP A 15 11.31 5.91 -5.48
C ASP A 15 10.99 7.17 -6.33
N ALA A 16 11.63 7.31 -7.49
CA ALA A 16 11.43 8.40 -8.45
C ALA A 16 10.57 7.99 -9.67
N GLU A 17 9.82 6.89 -9.57
CA GLU A 17 9.00 6.40 -10.68
C GLU A 17 7.75 7.26 -10.94
N LYS A 18 7.01 6.92 -11.99
CA LYS A 18 5.71 7.54 -12.25
C LYS A 18 4.71 7.14 -11.16
N GLN A 19 3.87 8.10 -10.76
CA GLN A 19 2.79 7.85 -9.83
C GLN A 19 1.78 6.86 -10.43
N GLN A 20 1.39 5.88 -9.63
CA GLN A 20 0.42 4.84 -9.95
C GLN A 20 -0.83 5.01 -9.10
N LYS A 21 -1.95 4.44 -9.56
CA LYS A 21 -3.21 4.37 -8.80
C LYS A 21 -3.52 2.91 -8.50
N ARG A 22 -4.06 2.64 -7.32
CA ARG A 22 -4.48 1.29 -6.95
C ARG A 22 -5.64 1.33 -5.96
N SER A 23 -6.64 0.47 -6.19
CA SER A 23 -7.72 0.25 -5.24
C SER A 23 -7.25 -0.63 -4.10
N PHE A 24 -7.48 -0.16 -2.88
CA PHE A 24 -7.32 -0.80 -1.59
C PHE A 24 -8.69 -0.96 -0.94
N THR A 25 -8.79 -1.75 0.10
CA THR A 25 -10.01 -1.85 0.89
C THR A 25 -9.81 -1.09 2.19
N VAL A 26 -10.82 -0.30 2.58
CA VAL A 26 -10.85 0.38 3.88
C VAL A 26 -11.06 -0.67 4.98
N SER A 27 -10.32 -0.59 6.08
CA SER A 27 -10.56 -1.42 7.25
C SER A 27 -11.92 -1.09 7.90
N THR A 28 -12.49 -2.03 8.63
CA THR A 28 -13.83 -1.87 9.25
C THR A 28 -13.92 -0.69 10.23
N ASP A 29 -12.79 -0.28 10.82
CA ASP A 29 -12.66 0.86 11.73
C ASP A 29 -12.23 2.15 11.03
N ASN A 30 -12.09 2.15 9.69
CA ASN A 30 -11.63 3.27 8.86
C ASN A 30 -10.23 3.82 9.23
N GLN A 31 -9.41 3.06 9.96
CA GLN A 31 -8.06 3.48 10.37
C GLN A 31 -6.95 3.01 9.43
N ALA A 32 -7.25 2.06 8.53
CA ALA A 32 -6.26 1.50 7.63
C ALA A 32 -6.82 1.25 6.22
N LEU A 33 -5.91 1.27 5.25
CA LEU A 33 -6.18 0.89 3.87
C LEU A 33 -5.18 -0.16 3.45
N GLY A 34 -5.67 -1.22 2.81
CA GLY A 34 -4.78 -2.28 2.39
C GLY A 34 -5.38 -3.23 1.36
N PRO A 35 -4.53 -3.93 0.61
CA PRO A 35 -4.92 -5.12 -0.11
C PRO A 35 -5.02 -6.28 0.89
N TRP A 36 -6.17 -6.46 1.55
CA TRP A 36 -6.31 -7.41 2.68
C TRP A 36 -6.29 -8.89 2.30
N SER A 37 -6.38 -9.23 1.01
CA SER A 37 -6.34 -10.62 0.54
C SER A 37 -4.93 -11.03 0.12
N GLY A 38 -4.51 -12.26 0.45
CA GLY A 38 -3.18 -12.76 0.08
C GLY A 38 -2.86 -12.64 -1.42
N GLY A 39 -3.86 -12.88 -2.27
CA GLY A 39 -3.73 -12.75 -3.73
C GLY A 39 -3.50 -11.32 -4.23
N SER A 40 -3.86 -10.29 -3.47
CA SER A 40 -3.61 -8.89 -3.81
C SER A 40 -2.45 -8.27 -3.01
N ALA A 41 -2.27 -8.69 -1.75
CA ALA A 41 -1.22 -8.27 -0.85
C ALA A 41 0.16 -8.70 -1.35
N LEU A 42 0.31 -9.98 -1.72
CA LEU A 42 1.61 -10.53 -2.08
C LEU A 42 2.20 -9.89 -3.34
N PRO A 43 1.43 -9.69 -4.45
CA PRO A 43 1.95 -8.94 -5.60
C PRO A 43 2.31 -7.50 -5.27
N PHE A 44 1.54 -6.83 -4.40
CA PHE A 44 1.88 -5.47 -3.97
C PHE A 44 3.19 -5.45 -3.20
N LEU A 45 3.33 -6.33 -2.20
CA LEU A 45 4.54 -6.41 -1.39
C LEU A 45 5.77 -6.71 -2.25
N LYS A 46 5.65 -7.62 -3.22
CA LYS A 46 6.71 -7.92 -4.20
C LYS A 46 7.17 -6.68 -4.99
N GLN A 47 6.27 -5.75 -5.31
CA GLN A 47 6.63 -4.49 -6.00
C GLN A 47 7.46 -3.55 -5.11
N LEU A 48 7.29 -3.63 -3.78
CA LEU A 48 8.04 -2.84 -2.81
C LEU A 48 9.45 -3.38 -2.59
N LEU A 49 9.71 -4.65 -2.90
CA LEU A 49 11.02 -5.26 -2.71
C LEU A 49 12.06 -4.66 -3.64
N GLY A 50 13.21 -4.32 -3.06
CA GLY A 50 14.29 -3.62 -3.77
C GLY A 50 14.10 -2.11 -3.94
N ARG A 51 12.97 -1.55 -3.48
CA ARG A 51 12.71 -0.12 -3.45
C ARG A 51 13.24 0.51 -2.18
N LYS A 52 13.47 1.83 -2.20
CA LYS A 52 13.95 2.60 -1.05
C LYS A 52 12.88 3.47 -0.44
N LYS A 53 11.92 3.95 -1.24
CA LYS A 53 10.90 4.88 -0.76
C LYS A 53 9.54 4.56 -1.36
N LEU A 54 8.51 4.60 -0.51
CA LEU A 54 7.11 4.62 -0.93
C LEU A 54 6.52 5.97 -0.52
N THR A 55 6.05 6.74 -1.48
CA THR A 55 5.20 7.91 -1.22
C THR A 55 3.77 7.54 -1.59
N ALA A 56 2.82 7.70 -0.68
CA ALA A 56 1.41 7.43 -0.92
C ALA A 56 0.56 8.63 -0.55
N GLN A 57 -0.39 8.98 -1.40
CA GLN A 57 -1.45 9.94 -1.12
C GLN A 57 -2.76 9.18 -0.92
N ILE A 58 -3.37 9.43 0.23
CA ILE A 58 -4.57 8.76 0.73
C ILE A 58 -5.60 9.84 1.02
N THR A 59 -6.86 9.57 0.70
CA THR A 59 -7.99 10.45 1.07
C THR A 59 -8.88 9.66 2.01
N ALA A 60 -8.93 10.07 3.28
CA ALA A 60 -9.85 9.48 4.24
C ALA A 60 -11.27 10.03 4.03
N TYR A 61 -12.27 9.31 4.53
CA TYR A 61 -13.67 9.70 4.38
C TYR A 61 -13.92 11.08 4.99
N ASN A 62 -14.44 12.02 4.20
CA ASN A 62 -14.63 13.43 4.56
C ASN A 62 -13.37 14.21 4.98
N GLU A 63 -12.18 13.74 4.64
CA GLU A 63 -10.93 14.46 4.92
C GLU A 63 -10.20 14.89 3.64
N SER A 64 -9.27 15.83 3.79
CA SER A 64 -8.36 16.24 2.72
C SER A 64 -7.34 15.13 2.40
N PRO A 65 -6.87 15.02 1.15
CA PRO A 65 -5.80 14.09 0.80
C PRO A 65 -4.54 14.33 1.64
N THR A 66 -4.07 13.29 2.31
CA THR A 66 -2.83 13.30 3.10
C THR A 66 -1.76 12.49 2.38
N THR A 67 -0.55 13.03 2.29
CA THR A 67 0.62 12.35 1.72
C THR A 67 1.46 11.78 2.84
N VAL A 68 1.75 10.48 2.77
CA VAL A 68 2.63 9.75 3.67
C VAL A 68 3.84 9.24 2.91
N GLU A 69 5.00 9.25 3.57
CA GLU A 69 6.23 8.70 3.03
C GLU A 69 6.75 7.62 3.95
N HIS A 70 7.08 6.47 3.37
CA HIS A 70 7.65 5.34 4.08
C HIS A 70 9.03 5.03 3.51
N ASP A 71 9.99 4.91 4.41
CA ASP A 71 11.29 4.37 4.11
C ASP A 71 11.18 2.84 3.96
N LEU A 72 11.57 2.33 2.81
CA LEU A 72 11.60 0.90 2.49
C LEU A 72 13.01 0.31 2.59
N THR A 73 14.01 1.11 3.00
CA THR A 73 15.37 0.63 3.15
C THR A 73 15.41 -0.50 4.18
N GLY A 74 15.92 -1.67 3.77
CA GLY A 74 15.95 -2.86 4.63
C GLY A 74 14.69 -3.75 4.58
N ILE A 75 13.66 -3.40 3.81
CA ILE A 75 12.44 -4.22 3.67
C ILE A 75 12.74 -5.68 3.30
N ASN A 76 13.71 -5.89 2.40
CA ASN A 76 14.12 -7.22 1.95
C ASN A 76 14.62 -8.11 3.11
N ALA A 77 15.36 -7.53 4.04
CA ALA A 77 15.86 -8.25 5.21
C ALA A 77 14.74 -8.49 6.23
N ALA A 78 13.90 -7.47 6.45
CA ALA A 78 12.78 -7.55 7.41
C ALA A 78 11.78 -8.66 7.05
N ILE A 79 11.52 -8.88 5.75
CA ILE A 79 10.54 -9.89 5.31
C ILE A 79 11.15 -11.27 5.04
N ALA A 80 12.47 -11.43 5.09
CA ALA A 80 13.16 -12.70 4.85
C ALA A 80 12.62 -13.89 5.68
N PRO A 81 12.32 -13.76 7.00
CA PRO A 81 11.73 -14.87 7.76
C PRO A 81 10.34 -15.26 7.24
N LEU A 82 9.51 -14.28 6.89
CA LEU A 82 8.19 -14.50 6.29
C LEU A 82 8.30 -15.19 4.91
N ARG A 83 9.32 -14.84 4.12
CA ARG A 83 9.68 -15.50 2.85
C ARG A 83 9.96 -16.98 3.02
N LYS A 84 10.83 -17.29 3.96
CA LYS A 84 11.20 -18.67 4.25
C LYS A 84 10.02 -19.51 4.74
N GLN A 85 9.17 -18.95 5.60
CA GLN A 85 8.04 -19.67 6.18
C GLN A 85 6.88 -19.86 5.20
N CYS A 86 6.58 -18.85 4.37
CA CYS A 86 5.46 -18.91 3.43
C CYS A 86 5.84 -19.46 2.04
N GLY A 87 7.13 -19.78 1.81
CA GLY A 87 7.59 -20.48 0.60
C GLY A 87 7.49 -19.69 -0.70
N TRP A 88 7.87 -18.40 -0.68
CA TRP A 88 7.71 -17.47 -1.82
C TRP A 88 8.97 -16.71 -2.24
#